data_AF-A0A6P2E371-F1
#
_entry.id   AF-A0A6P2E371-F1
#
_cell.length_a   1.000
_cell.length_b   1.000
_cell.length_c   1.000
_cell.angle_alpha   90.00
_cell.angle_beta   90.00
_cell.angle_gamma   90.00
#
_symmetry.space_group_name_H-M   'P 1'
#
loop_
_entity.id
_entity.type
_entity.pdbx_description
1 polymer ?
#
loop_
_entity_poly.entity_id
_entity_poly.type
_entity_poly.pdbx_seq_one_letter_code
_entity_poly.pdbx_strand_id
1 'polypeptide(L)'
;MKSALIALLLLPLACAAETQVGANSARARLTFTVIVPPVFRVLQATPMAGGFEYRVWTNQRSVVLNGREFRFTHAGESTLNLPAAPSALCVVHGL
;
A
#
# COMPACT_ATOMS: atom_id res chain seq x y z
N MET A 1 -0.22 57.89 -54.49
CA MET A 1 0.13 57.63 -53.07
C MET A 1 -1.11 57.42 -52.16
N LYS A 2 -2.21 56.81 -52.65
CA LYS A 2 -3.42 56.52 -51.83
C LYS A 2 -3.63 55.02 -51.57
N SER A 3 -2.98 54.16 -52.35
CA SER A 3 -3.18 52.70 -52.28
C SER A 3 -2.37 52.02 -51.16
N ALA A 4 -1.22 52.59 -50.76
CA ALA A 4 -0.40 52.06 -49.66
C ALA A 4 -1.06 52.21 -48.27
N LEU A 5 -1.96 53.18 -48.11
CA LEU A 5 -2.60 53.48 -46.83
C LEU A 5 -3.73 52.47 -46.49
N ILE A 6 -4.36 51.91 -47.52
CA ILE A 6 -5.41 50.88 -47.38
C ILE A 6 -4.79 49.53 -46.99
N ALA A 7 -3.60 49.22 -47.50
CA ALA A 7 -2.86 48.00 -47.14
C ALA A 7 -2.40 48.00 -45.67
N LEU A 8 -2.12 49.17 -45.08
CA LEU A 8 -1.72 49.32 -43.68
C LEU A 8 -2.89 49.20 -42.69
N LEU A 9 -4.11 49.53 -43.10
CA LEU A 9 -5.31 49.47 -42.27
C LEU A 9 -5.86 48.04 -42.10
N LEU A 10 -5.41 47.07 -42.91
CA LEU A 10 -5.85 45.67 -42.87
C LEU A 10 -4.93 44.76 -42.04
N LEU A 11 -3.78 45.25 -41.59
CA LEU A 11 -2.84 44.48 -40.76
C LEU A 11 -3.34 44.10 -39.36
N PRO A 12 -4.19 44.87 -38.64
CA PRO A 12 -4.52 44.52 -37.26
C PRO A 12 -5.59 43.41 -37.16
N LEU A 13 -6.23 43.03 -38.27
CA LEU A 13 -7.23 41.96 -38.31
C LEU A 13 -6.61 40.55 -38.39
N ALA A 14 -5.32 40.43 -38.67
CA ALA A 14 -4.60 39.14 -38.69
C ALA A 14 -4.12 38.70 -37.30
N CYS A 15 -4.32 39.52 -36.27
CA CYS A 15 -3.88 39.25 -34.89
C CYS A 15 -5.06 38.86 -33.98
N ALA A 16 -6.01 38.09 -34.51
CA ALA A 16 -6.84 37.23 -33.67
C ALA A 16 -6.02 35.97 -33.37
N ALA A 17 -4.98 36.13 -32.54
CA ALA A 17 -4.37 34.97 -31.88
C ALA A 17 -5.46 34.38 -31.00
N GLU A 18 -6.10 33.31 -31.48
CA GLU A 18 -6.93 32.45 -30.65
C GLU A 18 -6.04 31.96 -29.51
N THR A 19 -6.08 32.63 -28.36
CA THR A 19 -5.76 31.98 -27.09
C THR A 19 -6.87 30.97 -26.85
N GLN A 20 -6.78 29.84 -27.55
CA GLN A 20 -7.34 28.61 -27.03
C GLN A 20 -6.61 28.38 -25.71
N VAL A 21 -7.20 28.83 -24.61
CA VAL A 21 -6.96 28.27 -23.29
C VAL A 21 -7.53 26.85 -23.36
N GLY A 22 -6.81 26.00 -24.09
CA GLY A 22 -6.99 24.58 -23.99
C GLY A 22 -6.69 24.26 -22.55
N ALA A 23 -7.69 23.74 -21.84
CA ALA A 23 -7.47 23.02 -20.61
C ALA A 23 -6.68 21.75 -20.95
N ASN A 24 -5.42 21.90 -21.35
CA ASN A 24 -4.43 20.84 -21.30
C ASN A 24 -4.23 20.60 -19.81
N SER A 25 -5.11 19.76 -19.25
CA SER A 25 -5.00 19.28 -17.89
C SER A 25 -3.63 18.65 -17.76
N ALA A 26 -2.68 19.37 -17.15
CA ALA A 26 -1.41 18.80 -16.78
C ALA A 26 -1.71 17.71 -15.74
N ARG A 27 -1.68 16.44 -16.15
CA ARG A 27 -1.87 15.32 -15.22
C ARG A 27 -0.57 15.13 -14.45
N ALA A 28 -0.52 15.65 -13.22
CA ALA A 28 0.51 15.28 -12.28
C ALA A 28 0.27 13.83 -11.81
N ARG A 29 1.29 12.97 -11.94
CA ARG A 29 1.24 11.60 -11.42
C ARG A 29 2.00 11.54 -10.10
N LEU A 30 1.27 11.29 -9.02
CA LEU A 30 1.84 10.99 -7.71
C LEU A 30 1.86 9.48 -7.53
N THR A 31 2.96 8.94 -7.01
CA THR A 31 3.10 7.52 -6.64
C THR A 31 3.58 7.45 -5.20
N PHE A 32 2.89 6.67 -4.38
CA PHE A 32 3.27 6.40 -3.01
C PHE A 32 3.45 4.89 -2.84
N THR A 33 4.42 4.51 -2.02
CA THR A 33 4.65 3.12 -1.60
C THR A 33 4.51 3.05 -0.10
N VAL A 34 3.68 2.13 0.38
CA VAL A 34 3.51 1.85 1.80
C VAL A 34 4.15 0.50 2.09
N ILE A 35 5.12 0.49 3.00
CA ILE A 35 5.78 -0.73 3.47
C ILE A 35 5.16 -1.08 4.82
N VAL A 36 4.49 -2.23 4.89
CA VAL A 36 3.95 -2.76 6.13
C VAL A 36 4.85 -3.92 6.58
N PRO A 37 5.56 -3.80 7.72
CA PRO A 37 6.43 -4.86 8.19
C PRO A 37 5.63 -6.06 8.70
N PRO A 38 6.20 -7.28 8.63
CA PRO A 38 5.70 -8.46 9.35
C PRO A 38 5.48 -8.19 10.84
N VAL A 39 4.32 -8.60 11.37
CA VAL A 39 3.98 -8.49 12.79
C VAL A 39 3.33 -9.79 13.23
N PHE A 40 3.84 -10.37 14.32
CA PHE A 40 3.26 -11.50 15.02
C PHE A 40 3.25 -11.21 16.52
N ARG A 41 2.09 -11.36 17.17
CA ARG A 41 1.92 -11.09 18.60
C ARG A 41 1.17 -12.24 19.26
N VAL A 42 1.62 -12.63 20.45
CA VAL A 42 0.85 -13.50 21.34
C VAL A 42 -0.03 -12.61 22.21
N LEU A 43 -1.35 -12.79 22.12
CA LEU A 43 -2.34 -12.05 22.92
C LEU A 43 -2.66 -12.79 24.22
N GLN A 44 -2.75 -14.12 24.15
CA GLN A 44 -3.05 -14.98 25.28
C GLN A 44 -2.42 -16.35 25.07
N ALA A 45 -1.98 -16.98 26.17
CA ALA A 45 -1.55 -18.37 26.19
C ALA A 45 -2.31 -19.10 27.31
N THR A 46 -3.06 -20.13 26.93
CA THR A 46 -3.88 -20.92 27.85
C THR A 46 -3.32 -22.34 27.91
N PRO A 47 -2.86 -22.82 29.08
CA PRO A 47 -2.42 -24.20 29.22
C PRO A 47 -3.57 -25.19 28.90
N MET A 48 -3.26 -26.26 28.18
CA MET A 48 -4.18 -27.35 27.85
C MET A 48 -3.52 -28.71 28.06
N ALA A 49 -4.30 -29.79 28.08
CA ALA A 49 -3.75 -31.14 28.14
C ALA A 49 -2.88 -31.40 26.89
N GLY A 50 -1.56 -31.51 27.07
CA GLY A 50 -0.61 -31.75 25.98
C GLY A 50 0.03 -30.49 25.37
N GLY A 51 -0.18 -29.30 25.92
CA GLY A 51 0.49 -28.09 25.45
C GLY A 51 -0.21 -26.80 25.86
N PHE A 52 -0.26 -25.86 24.92
CA PHE A 52 -0.86 -24.55 25.10
C PHE A 52 -1.67 -24.17 23.87
N GLU A 53 -2.83 -23.57 24.12
CA GLU A 53 -3.59 -22.85 23.11
C GLU A 53 -3.18 -21.38 23.15
N TYR A 54 -2.74 -20.86 22.02
CA TYR A 54 -2.31 -19.48 21.84
C TYR A 54 -3.33 -18.71 21.04
N ARG A 55 -3.78 -17.59 21.58
CA ARG A 55 -4.46 -16.56 20.80
C ARG A 55 -3.42 -15.57 20.31
N VAL A 56 -3.30 -15.44 18.99
CA VAL A 56 -2.26 -14.65 18.34
C VAL A 56 -2.87 -13.64 17.39
N TRP A 57 -2.16 -12.55 17.13
CA TRP A 57 -2.49 -11.62 16.05
C TRP A 57 -1.34 -11.56 15.06
N THR A 58 -1.65 -11.64 13.76
CA THR A 58 -0.65 -11.53 12.69
C THR A 58 -1.19 -10.79 11.48
N ASN A 59 -0.36 -9.97 10.84
CA ASN A 59 -0.70 -9.38 9.54
C ASN A 59 -0.27 -10.26 8.35
N GLN A 60 0.25 -11.46 8.61
CA GLN A 60 0.74 -12.39 7.60
C GLN A 60 -0.18 -13.60 7.44
N ARG A 61 -0.13 -14.22 6.25
CA ARG A 61 -0.88 -15.46 5.97
C ARG A 61 -0.19 -16.71 6.51
N SER A 62 1.07 -16.61 6.92
CA SER A 62 1.79 -17.71 7.54
C SER A 62 2.88 -17.21 8.47
N VAL A 63 3.26 -18.03 9.44
CA VAL A 63 4.44 -17.83 10.27
C VAL A 63 5.14 -19.17 10.50
N VAL A 64 6.46 -19.13 10.68
CA VAL A 64 7.23 -20.32 11.06
C VAL A 64 7.54 -20.26 12.56
N LEU A 65 7.00 -21.20 13.32
CA LEU A 65 7.23 -21.36 14.75
C LEU A 65 7.95 -22.68 14.98
N ASN A 66 9.13 -22.64 15.63
CA ASN A 66 9.92 -23.84 15.92
C ASN A 66 10.15 -24.74 14.70
N GLY A 67 10.37 -24.14 13.52
CA GLY A 67 10.61 -24.85 12.26
C GLY A 67 9.36 -25.40 11.57
N ARG A 68 8.15 -25.19 12.12
CA ARG A 68 6.89 -25.59 11.51
C ARG A 68 6.15 -24.37 10.98
N GLU A 69 5.71 -24.44 9.73
CA GLU A 69 4.86 -23.41 9.12
C GLU A 69 3.42 -23.55 9.63
N PHE A 70 2.83 -22.44 10.08
CA PHE A 70 1.43 -22.30 10.43
C PHE A 70 0.79 -21.32 9.47
N ARG A 71 -0.25 -21.78 8.77
CA ARG A 71 -1.00 -20.96 7.81
C ARG A 71 -2.31 -20.49 8.40
N PHE A 72 -2.64 -19.23 8.15
CA PHE A 72 -3.85 -18.57 8.60
C PHE A 72 -4.76 -18.31 7.41
N THR A 73 -6.06 -18.47 7.62
CA THR A 73 -7.07 -18.17 6.59
C THR A 73 -7.11 -16.69 6.24
N HIS A 74 -6.84 -15.82 7.22
CA HIS A 74 -6.82 -14.37 7.08
C HIS A 74 -5.78 -13.74 8.01
N ALA A 75 -5.37 -12.52 7.69
CA ALA A 75 -4.63 -11.67 8.61
C ALA A 75 -5.56 -11.22 9.75
N GLY A 76 -5.07 -11.23 10.98
CA GLY A 76 -5.82 -10.87 12.16
C GLY A 76 -5.56 -11.83 13.31
N GLU A 77 -6.60 -12.00 14.14
CA GLU A 77 -6.55 -12.88 15.30
C GLU A 77 -6.76 -14.35 14.89
N SER A 78 -5.98 -15.25 15.47
CA SER A 78 -6.11 -16.69 15.23
C SER A 78 -5.70 -17.50 16.46
N THR A 79 -6.07 -18.77 16.47
CA THR A 79 -5.77 -19.71 17.55
C THR A 79 -4.79 -20.77 17.07
N LEU A 80 -3.72 -21.00 17.83
CA LEU A 80 -2.68 -21.99 17.55
C LEU A 80 -2.53 -22.96 18.72
N ASN A 81 -2.51 -24.25 18.44
CA ASN A 81 -2.19 -25.28 19.43
C ASN A 81 -0.73 -25.70 19.28
N LEU A 82 0.07 -25.43 20.31
CA LEU A 82 1.51 -25.69 20.30
C LEU A 82 1.90 -26.50 21.56
N PRO A 83 2.84 -27.45 21.44
CA PRO A 83 3.28 -28.25 22.58
C PRO A 83 4.22 -27.48 23.54
N ALA A 84 4.74 -26.32 23.12
CA ALA A 84 5.74 -25.56 23.85
C ALA A 84 5.13 -24.38 24.61
N ALA A 85 5.73 -24.06 25.76
CA ALA A 85 5.39 -22.87 26.56
C ALA A 85 5.87 -21.57 25.87
N PRO A 86 5.31 -20.39 26.24
CA PRO A 86 5.56 -19.15 25.52
C PRO A 86 7.05 -18.74 25.51
N SER A 87 7.76 -19.03 26.60
CA SER A 87 9.20 -18.78 26.74
C SER A 87 10.08 -19.64 25.81
N ALA A 88 9.53 -20.70 25.25
CA ALA A 88 10.21 -21.62 24.33
C ALA A 88 9.75 -21.44 22.87
N LEU A 89 8.93 -20.43 22.57
CA LEU A 89 8.54 -20.11 21.20
C LEU A 89 9.59 -19.21 20.55
N CYS A 90 10.32 -19.76 19.58
CA CYS A 90 11.12 -18.97 18.66
C CYS A 90 10.31 -18.70 17.39
N VAL A 91 9.92 -17.44 17.20
CA VAL A 91 9.34 -16.97 15.93
C VAL A 91 10.51 -16.80 14.97
N VAL A 92 10.62 -17.71 14.00
CA VAL A 92 11.81 -17.74 13.14
C VAL A 92 11.70 -16.62 12.13
N HIS A 93 10.61 -16.50 11.38
CA HIS A 93 10.22 -15.33 10.58
C HIS A 93 8.74 -15.52 10.19
N GLY A 94 8.05 -14.44 9.85
CA GLY A 94 6.87 -14.57 9.00
C GLY A 94 7.21 -14.05 7.61
N LEU A 95 6.83 -14.81 6.59
CA LEU A 95 7.09 -14.52 5.17
C LEU A 95 6.11 -13.50 4.60
#